data_AF-A0A161I265-F1
#
_entry.id   AF-A0A161I265-F1
#
_cell.length_a   1.000
_cell.length_b   1.000
_cell.length_c   1.000
_cell.angle_alpha   90.00
_cell.angle_beta   90.00
_cell.angle_gamma   90.00
#
_symmetry.space_group_name_H-M   'P 1'
#
loop_
_entity.id
_entity.type
_entity.pdbx_description
1 polymer ?
#
loop_
_entity_poly.entity_id
_entity_poly.type
_entity_poly.pdbx_seq_one_letter_code
_entity_poly.pdbx_strand_id
1 'polypeptide(L)'
;MTWQLAYLIAVGIFVAGLAVGSWLRSEPHRAAVARRRLRHAPPDPLTTLALQIRLGELAHELRTVADDPGVYARAHHWRAAQDAYDALLREACRAAGLAVVDQPLRPDEHVADEERLREELELSSRGWSW
;
A
#
# COMPACT_ATOMS: atom_id res chain seq x y z
N MET A 1 40.30 5.20 -45.27
CA MET A 1 38.94 5.64 -44.84
C MET A 1 38.36 4.85 -43.66
N THR A 2 38.90 3.69 -43.26
CA THR A 2 38.35 2.89 -42.13
C THR A 2 38.77 3.41 -40.75
N TRP A 3 39.96 3.99 -40.63
CA TRP A 3 40.51 4.42 -39.33
C TRP A 3 39.78 5.64 -38.72
N GLN A 4 39.29 6.55 -39.58
CA GLN A 4 38.50 7.71 -39.15
C GLN A 4 37.11 7.30 -38.62
N LEU A 5 36.48 6.32 -39.27
CA LEU A 5 35.20 5.75 -38.82
C LEU A 5 35.34 5.06 -37.46
N ALA A 6 36.40 4.27 -37.27
CA ALA A 6 36.68 3.61 -35.99
C ALA A 6 36.93 4.63 -34.86
N TYR A 7 37.67 5.71 -35.15
CA TYR A 7 37.94 6.77 -34.19
C TYR A 7 36.66 7.51 -33.75
N LEU A 8 35.78 7.86 -34.70
CA LEU A 8 34.51 8.54 -34.39
C LEU A 8 33.59 7.65 -33.54
N ILE A 9 33.54 6.34 -33.81
CA ILE A 9 32.76 5.39 -33.01
C ILE A 9 33.31 5.31 -31.58
N ALA A 10 34.64 5.18 -31.43
CA ALA A 10 35.27 5.08 -30.11
C ALA A 10 35.03 6.35 -29.26
N VAL A 11 35.18 7.53 -29.86
CA VAL A 11 34.90 8.82 -29.18
C VAL A 11 33.42 8.94 -28.82
N GLY A 12 32.51 8.54 -29.71
CA GLY A 12 31.08 8.54 -29.43
C GLY A 12 30.70 7.66 -28.24
N ILE A 13 31.25 6.45 -28.16
CA ILE A 13 31.03 5.52 -27.04
C ILE A 13 31.59 6.11 -25.74
N PHE A 14 32.78 6.71 -25.78
CA PHE A 14 33.41 7.31 -24.61
C PHE A 14 32.60 8.48 -24.04
N VAL A 15 32.13 9.39 -24.91
CA VAL A 15 31.29 10.53 -24.52
C VAL A 15 29.95 10.05 -23.96
N ALA A 16 29.33 9.05 -24.59
CA ALA A 16 28.09 8.46 -24.09
C ALA A 16 28.28 7.82 -22.70
N GLY A 17 29.39 7.11 -22.48
CA GLY A 17 29.75 6.53 -21.18
C GLY A 17 29.91 7.59 -20.09
N LEU A 18 30.59 8.70 -20.39
CA LEU A 18 30.73 9.83 -19.46
C LEU A 18 29.40 10.52 -19.17
N ALA A 19 28.54 10.71 -20.17
CA ALA A 19 27.22 11.30 -20.00
C ALA A 19 26.31 10.42 -19.12
N VAL A 20 26.30 9.10 -19.36
CA VAL A 20 25.55 8.14 -18.52
C VAL A 20 26.10 8.12 -17.10
N GLY A 21 27.43 8.07 -16.93
CA GLY A 21 28.07 8.08 -15.62
C GLY A 21 27.83 9.38 -14.82
N SER A 22 27.73 10.52 -15.51
CA SER A 22 27.36 11.81 -14.93
C SER A 22 25.88 11.83 -14.54
N TRP A 23 24.99 11.34 -15.41
CA TRP A 23 23.55 11.23 -15.13
C TRP A 23 23.24 10.30 -13.95
N LEU A 24 23.89 9.15 -13.85
CA LEU A 24 23.75 8.23 -12.70
C LEU A 24 24.20 8.85 -11.38
N ARG A 25 25.21 9.73 -11.42
CA ARG A 25 25.71 10.47 -10.25
C ARG A 25 24.93 11.75 -9.95
N SER A 26 24.02 12.16 -10.84
CA SER A 26 23.23 13.37 -10.67
C SER A 26 22.26 13.23 -9.48
N GLU A 27 22.15 14.30 -8.68
CA GLU A 27 21.17 14.45 -7.61
C GLU A 27 19.72 14.05 -8.00
N PRO A 28 19.19 14.43 -9.19
CA PRO A 28 17.84 14.00 -9.57
C PRO A 28 17.70 12.48 -9.74
N HIS A 29 18.74 11.80 -10.25
CA HIS A 29 18.72 10.33 -10.36
C HIS A 29 18.78 9.68 -8.98
N ARG A 30 19.66 10.14 -8.10
CA ARG A 30 19.75 9.65 -6.71
C ARG A 30 18.44 9.86 -5.95
N ALA A 31 17.81 11.02 -6.11
CA ALA A 31 16.50 11.32 -5.54
C ALA A 31 15.39 10.42 -6.11
N ALA A 32 15.40 10.12 -7.41
CA ALA A 32 14.47 9.19 -8.03
C ALA A 32 14.62 7.76 -7.49
N VAL A 33 15.86 7.28 -7.34
CA VAL A 33 16.17 5.96 -6.76
C VAL A 33 15.79 5.90 -5.28
N ALA A 34 16.10 6.94 -4.50
CA ALA A 34 15.74 7.03 -3.08
C ALA A 34 14.21 7.00 -2.89
N ARG A 35 13.46 7.78 -3.68
CA ARG A 35 11.98 7.74 -3.67
C ARG A 35 11.44 6.35 -4.05
N ARG A 36 12.09 5.65 -4.98
CA ARG A 36 11.69 4.28 -5.35
C ARG A 36 11.97 3.28 -4.22
N ARG A 37 13.13 3.38 -3.57
CA ARG A 37 13.51 2.53 -2.42
C ARG A 37 12.58 2.73 -1.24
N LEU A 38 12.22 3.96 -0.92
CA LEU A 38 11.24 4.26 0.14
C LEU A 38 9.87 3.66 -0.16
N ARG A 39 9.42 3.65 -1.42
CA ARG A 39 8.18 2.96 -1.83
C ARG A 39 8.24 1.43 -1.74
N HIS A 40 9.43 0.85 -1.70
CA HIS A 40 9.64 -0.61 -1.66
C HIS A 40 10.24 -1.06 -0.31
N ALA A 41 10.36 -0.15 0.67
CA ALA A 41 10.75 -0.56 2.00
C ALA A 41 9.62 -1.41 2.58
N PRO A 42 9.94 -2.58 3.19
CA PRO A 42 8.93 -3.36 3.87
C PRO A 42 8.29 -2.51 4.97
N PRO A 43 6.99 -2.68 5.25
CA PRO A 43 6.33 -1.95 6.32
C PRO A 43 7.04 -2.20 7.65
N ASP A 44 7.04 -1.18 8.52
CA ASP A 44 7.58 -1.32 9.86
C ASP A 44 6.84 -2.43 10.63
N PRO A 45 7.53 -3.47 11.13
CA PRO A 45 6.88 -4.62 11.76
C PRO A 45 6.00 -4.27 12.97
N LEU A 46 6.39 -3.27 13.77
CA LEU A 46 5.61 -2.85 14.93
C LEU A 46 4.32 -2.14 14.50
N THR A 47 4.41 -1.29 13.48
CA THR A 47 3.23 -0.68 12.85
C THR A 47 2.30 -1.74 12.26
N THR A 48 2.83 -2.74 11.55
CA THR A 48 2.03 -3.87 11.03
C THR A 48 1.32 -4.63 12.15
N LEU A 49 2.03 -4.98 13.23
CA LEU A 49 1.44 -5.69 14.37
C LEU A 49 0.34 -4.86 15.04
N ALA A 50 0.55 -3.55 15.22
CA ALA A 50 -0.45 -2.67 15.81
C ALA A 50 -1.74 -2.61 14.98
N LEU A 51 -1.62 -2.60 13.64
CA LEU A 51 -2.77 -2.67 12.74
C LEU A 51 -3.49 -4.02 12.83
N GLN A 52 -2.76 -5.13 12.88
CA GLN A 52 -3.32 -6.48 13.02
C GLN A 52 -4.11 -6.63 14.32
N ILE A 53 -3.58 -6.17 15.46
CA ILE A 53 -4.28 -6.22 16.75
C ILE A 53 -5.59 -5.43 16.68
N ARG A 54 -5.55 -4.19 16.18
CA ARG A 54 -6.73 -3.32 16.08
C ARG A 54 -7.78 -3.87 15.11
N LEU A 55 -7.36 -4.51 14.02
CA LEU A 55 -8.27 -5.21 13.09
C LEU A 55 -8.95 -6.39 13.80
N GLY A 56 -8.20 -7.16 14.59
CA GLY A 56 -8.73 -8.30 15.34
C GLY A 56 -9.75 -7.86 16.39
N GLU A 57 -9.48 -6.76 17.09
CA GLU A 57 -10.41 -6.13 18.04
C GLU A 57 -11.74 -5.72 17.35
N LEU A 58 -11.67 -5.03 16.21
CA LEU A 58 -12.86 -4.62 15.47
C LEU A 58 -13.62 -5.80 14.86
N ALA A 59 -12.91 -6.82 14.36
CA ALA A 59 -13.53 -8.05 13.86
C ALA A 59 -14.25 -8.81 14.99
N HIS A 60 -13.69 -8.79 16.21
CA HIS A 60 -14.34 -9.35 17.39
C HIS A 60 -15.58 -8.55 17.77
N GLU A 61 -15.50 -7.22 17.80
CA GLU A 61 -16.64 -6.35 18.09
C GLU A 61 -17.80 -6.57 17.11
N LEU A 62 -17.50 -6.68 15.81
CA LEU A 62 -18.52 -7.01 14.80
C LEU A 62 -19.22 -8.34 15.11
N ARG A 63 -18.46 -9.40 15.41
CA ARG A 63 -19.05 -10.70 15.79
C ARG A 63 -19.92 -10.58 17.04
N THR A 64 -19.44 -9.90 18.07
CA THR A 64 -20.18 -9.67 19.32
C THR A 64 -21.51 -8.94 19.06
N VAL A 65 -21.52 -7.89 18.24
CA VAL A 65 -22.74 -7.16 17.89
C VAL A 65 -23.69 -7.99 17.03
N ALA A 66 -23.18 -8.86 16.16
CA ALA A 66 -24.01 -9.78 15.36
C ALA A 66 -24.70 -10.83 16.24
N ASP A 67 -23.95 -11.43 17.17
CA ASP A 67 -24.40 -12.53 18.03
C ASP A 67 -25.25 -12.05 19.22
N ASP A 68 -25.13 -10.76 19.58
CA ASP A 68 -25.82 -9.94 20.57
C ASP A 68 -27.24 -9.39 20.21
N PRO A 69 -28.37 -10.12 20.19
CA PRO A 69 -29.67 -9.52 19.82
C PRO A 69 -30.22 -8.51 20.85
N GLY A 70 -29.74 -8.55 22.10
CA GLY A 70 -30.15 -7.67 23.19
C GLY A 70 -29.41 -6.32 23.23
N VAL A 71 -28.40 -6.12 22.37
CA VAL A 71 -27.64 -4.87 22.29
C VAL A 71 -28.56 -3.72 21.90
N TYR A 72 -28.69 -2.73 22.78
CA TYR A 72 -29.41 -1.49 22.48
C TYR A 72 -28.80 -0.82 21.24
N ALA A 73 -29.63 -0.28 20.35
CA ALA A 73 -29.17 0.38 19.11
C ALA A 73 -28.22 -0.48 18.24
N ARG A 74 -28.39 -1.81 18.24
CA ARG A 74 -27.55 -2.78 17.51
C ARG A 74 -27.18 -2.37 16.08
N ALA A 75 -28.15 -1.90 15.30
CA ALA A 75 -27.91 -1.47 13.92
C ALA A 75 -26.95 -0.29 13.82
N HIS A 76 -26.98 0.63 14.79
CA HIS A 76 -26.05 1.75 14.87
C HIS A 76 -24.65 1.28 15.28
N HIS A 77 -24.54 0.43 16.30
CA HIS A 77 -23.26 -0.14 16.72
C HIS A 77 -22.60 -0.96 15.62
N TRP A 78 -23.37 -1.80 14.94
CA TRP A 78 -22.90 -2.57 13.79
C TRP A 78 -22.31 -1.65 12.72
N ARG A 79 -23.07 -0.63 12.32
CA ARG A 79 -22.65 0.31 11.27
C ARG A 79 -21.38 1.08 11.68
N ALA A 80 -21.32 1.58 12.91
CA ALA A 80 -20.15 2.29 13.41
C ALA A 80 -18.90 1.38 13.47
N ALA A 81 -19.04 0.13 13.93
CA ALA A 81 -17.95 -0.84 13.97
C ALA A 81 -17.50 -1.23 12.55
N GLN A 82 -18.43 -1.40 11.63
CA GLN A 82 -18.15 -1.77 10.23
C GLN A 82 -17.41 -0.63 9.50
N ASP A 83 -17.85 0.61 9.66
CA ASP A 83 -17.17 1.77 9.06
C ASP A 83 -15.75 1.94 9.63
N ALA A 84 -15.56 1.70 10.93
CA ALA A 84 -14.24 1.72 11.57
C ALA A 84 -13.34 0.57 11.07
N TYR A 85 -13.91 -0.63 10.90
CA TYR A 85 -13.21 -1.79 10.36
C TYR A 85 -12.74 -1.53 8.93
N ASP A 86 -13.61 -1.02 8.06
CA ASP A 86 -13.30 -0.72 6.66
C ASP A 86 -12.22 0.37 6.54
N ALA A 87 -12.28 1.41 7.39
CA ALA A 87 -11.26 2.45 7.43
C ALA A 87 -9.88 1.88 7.83
N LEU A 88 -9.85 0.98 8.82
CA LEU A 88 -8.62 0.35 9.28
C LEU A 88 -8.09 -0.68 8.29
N LEU A 89 -8.97 -1.42 7.60
CA LEU A 89 -8.62 -2.38 6.56
C LEU A 89 -7.89 -1.67 5.40
N ARG A 90 -8.38 -0.50 5.00
CA ARG A 90 -7.70 0.37 4.01
C ARG A 90 -6.35 0.88 4.49
N GLU A 91 -6.20 1.19 5.78
CA GLU A 91 -4.91 1.55 6.37
C GLU A 91 -3.92 0.37 6.29
N ALA A 92 -4.36 -0.83 6.64
CA ALA A 92 -3.57 -2.06 6.51
C ALA A 92 -3.20 -2.35 5.05
N CYS A 93 -4.12 -2.18 4.11
CA CYS A 93 -3.85 -2.30 2.68
C CYS A 93 -2.75 -1.32 2.22
N ARG A 94 -2.83 -0.05 2.64
CA ARG A 94 -1.78 0.95 2.34
C ARG A 94 -0.44 0.57 2.97
N ALA A 95 -0.44 0.09 4.21
CA ALA A 95 0.78 -0.40 4.86
C ALA A 95 1.38 -1.62 4.14
N ALA A 96 0.55 -2.50 3.59
CA ALA A 96 0.97 -3.63 2.76
C ALA A 96 1.38 -3.26 1.32
N GLY A 97 1.32 -1.97 0.95
CA GLY A 97 1.63 -1.48 -0.39
C GLY A 97 0.59 -1.85 -1.45
N LEU A 98 -0.65 -2.15 -1.03
CA LEU A 98 -1.79 -2.35 -1.93
C LEU A 98 -2.34 -1.00 -2.41
N ALA A 99 -2.80 -0.96 -3.66
CA ALA A 99 -3.52 0.19 -4.16
C ALA A 99 -4.93 0.20 -3.55
N VAL A 100 -5.28 1.30 -2.88
CA VAL A 100 -6.60 1.52 -2.29
C VAL A 100 -7.24 2.70 -3.00
N VAL A 101 -8.51 2.57 -3.34
CA VAL A 101 -9.29 3.68 -3.89
C VAL A 101 -9.83 4.51 -2.73
N ASP A 102 -9.17 5.64 -2.45
CA ASP A 102 -9.61 6.63 -1.45
C ASP A 102 -10.76 7.49 -1.99
N GLN A 103 -11.85 6.86 -2.44
CA GLN A 103 -13.09 7.57 -2.77
C GLN A 103 -13.83 7.85 -1.45
N PRO A 104 -14.12 9.12 -1.11
CA PRO A 104 -14.96 9.42 0.04
C PRO A 104 -16.34 8.81 -0.20
N LEU A 105 -16.76 7.92 0.69
CA LEU A 105 -18.13 7.41 0.70
C LEU A 105 -19.07 8.54 1.15
N ARG A 106 -20.24 8.62 0.52
CA ARG A 106 -21.32 9.47 1.03
C ARG A 106 -21.81 8.94 2.38
N PRO A 107 -22.50 9.76 3.20
CA PRO A 107 -22.95 9.35 4.54
C PRO A 107 -23.81 8.07 4.59
N ASP A 108 -24.47 7.71 3.48
CA ASP A 108 -25.31 6.51 3.35
C ASP A 108 -24.65 5.39 2.50
N GLU A 109 -23.44 5.62 2.01
CA GLU A 109 -22.68 4.64 1.24
C GLU A 109 -21.73 3.87 2.15
N HIS A 110 -21.63 2.57 1.91
CA HIS A 110 -20.68 1.69 2.60
C HIS A 110 -19.78 1.00 1.57
N VAL A 111 -18.63 0.51 2.03
CA VAL A 111 -17.80 -0.36 1.21
C VAL A 111 -18.63 -1.59 0.84
N ALA A 112 -18.68 -1.89 -0.45
CA ALA A 112 -19.33 -3.10 -0.93
C ALA A 112 -18.68 -4.32 -0.27
N ASP A 113 -19.48 -5.29 0.17
CA ASP A 113 -18.98 -6.48 0.87
C ASP A 113 -17.95 -7.25 0.02
N GLU A 114 -18.09 -7.25 -1.31
CA GLU A 114 -17.14 -7.84 -2.26
C GLU A 114 -15.78 -7.15 -2.24
N GLU A 115 -15.76 -5.82 -2.14
CA GLU A 115 -14.52 -5.03 -2.10
C GLU A 115 -13.80 -5.22 -0.77
N ARG A 116 -14.55 -5.25 0.34
CA ARG A 116 -14.00 -5.61 1.66
C ARG A 116 -13.38 -7.00 1.62
N LEU A 117 -14.12 -8.00 1.13
CA LEU A 117 -13.62 -9.37 1.02
C LEU A 117 -12.35 -9.45 0.14
N ARG A 118 -12.32 -8.72 -0.98
CA ARG A 118 -11.13 -8.61 -1.84
C ARG A 118 -9.92 -8.10 -1.05
N GLU A 119 -10.08 -7.02 -0.27
CA GLU A 119 -9.02 -6.45 0.56
C GLU A 119 -8.54 -7.43 1.65
N GLU A 120 -9.47 -8.11 2.34
CA GLU A 120 -9.15 -9.11 3.36
C GLU A 120 -8.34 -10.28 2.79
N LEU A 121 -8.73 -10.78 1.61
CA LEU A 121 -8.05 -11.87 0.92
C LEU A 121 -6.67 -11.44 0.43
N GLU A 122 -6.52 -10.23 -0.10
CA GLU A 122 -5.23 -9.68 -0.53
C GLU A 122 -4.25 -9.59 0.66
N LEU A 123 -4.69 -9.08 1.81
CA LEU A 123 -3.88 -9.04 3.03
C LEU A 123 -3.52 -10.45 3.52
N SER A 124 -4.49 -11.35 3.59
CA SER A 124 -4.28 -12.73 4.02
C SER A 124 -3.27 -13.47 3.14
N SER A 125 -3.33 -13.27 1.82
CA SER A 125 -2.39 -13.86 0.85
C SER A 125 -0.94 -13.38 1.05
N ARG A 126 -0.76 -12.21 1.68
CA ARG A 126 0.54 -11.61 2.03
C ARG A 126 1.00 -11.97 3.45
N GLY A 127 0.29 -12.88 4.13
CA GLY A 127 0.63 -13.36 5.46
C GLY A 127 0.15 -12.45 6.59
N TRP A 128 -0.76 -11.52 6.33
CA TRP A 128 -1.42 -10.79 7.39
C TRP A 128 -2.46 -11.68 8.08
N SER A 129 -2.58 -11.52 9.39
CA SER A 129 -3.58 -12.22 10.21
C SER A 129 -4.09 -11.28 11.30
N TRP A 130 -5.36 -11.37 11.62
CA TRP A 130 -6.00 -10.64 12.71
C TRP A 130 -7.18 -11.43 13.29
#